data_AF-A0A5R8KH86-F1
#
_entry.id   AF-A0A5R8KH86-F1
#
_cell.length_a   1.000
_cell.length_b   1.000
_cell.length_c   1.000
_cell.angle_alpha   90.00
_cell.angle_beta   90.00
_cell.angle_gamma   90.00
#
_symmetry.space_group_name_H-M   'P 1'
#
loop_
_entity.id
_entity.type
_entity.pdbx_description
1 polymer ?
#
loop_
_entity_poly.entity_id
_entity_poly.type
_entity_poly.pdbx_seq_one_letter_code
_entity_poly.pdbx_strand_id
1 'polypeptide(L)'
;MNRSNLPVTWIIAGLLVASVCWYFAFPQFYHPEDRENQVPVFEAAEIAALLEFRKAQSTSTRIEIYEGLPHSFWETDSYEQQRTTANVRKVQENHFYADKLTPSKTDASILNTLILNPQSFVKHQGPKLCGGFHADWLIEWESPSGERHQLHLCFGCGEAAIYGPKHQLHCELSNNADSRFQLILSSYAKNRPPDERIIRRK
;
A
#
# COMPACT_ATOMS: atom_id res chain seq x y z
N MET A 1 -34.17 24.49 -48.81
CA MET A 1 -33.49 24.60 -47.49
C MET A 1 -32.25 23.72 -47.54
N ASN A 2 -31.08 24.33 -47.81
CA ASN A 2 -29.80 23.62 -47.98
C ASN A 2 -29.16 23.33 -46.62
N ARG A 3 -28.89 22.06 -46.33
CA ARG A 3 -28.02 21.64 -45.23
C ARG A 3 -26.57 21.80 -45.67
N SER A 4 -25.82 22.68 -45.00
CA SER A 4 -24.39 22.83 -45.19
C SER A 4 -23.66 21.63 -44.58
N ASN A 5 -23.05 20.82 -45.43
CA ASN A 5 -22.11 19.77 -45.02
C ASN A 5 -20.80 20.43 -44.59
N LEU A 6 -20.52 20.43 -43.29
CA LEU A 6 -19.18 20.74 -42.80
C LEU A 6 -18.24 19.59 -43.21
N PRO A 7 -17.07 19.88 -43.81
CA PRO A 7 -16.15 18.83 -44.23
C PRO A 7 -15.55 18.13 -43.00
N VAL A 8 -15.70 16.81 -42.95
CA VAL A 8 -15.21 15.90 -41.90
C VAL A 8 -13.72 16.07 -41.59
N THR A 9 -12.96 16.66 -42.51
CA THR A 9 -11.52 16.93 -42.36
C THR A 9 -11.18 17.94 -41.24
N TRP A 10 -12.08 18.85 -40.87
CA TRP A 10 -11.81 19.82 -39.80
C TRP A 10 -11.95 19.25 -38.39
N ILE A 11 -12.72 18.18 -38.21
CA ILE A 11 -12.91 17.54 -36.89
C ILE A 11 -11.67 16.72 -36.49
N ILE A 12 -10.99 16.09 -37.45
CA ILE A 12 -9.80 15.26 -37.20
C ILE A 12 -8.57 16.13 -36.86
N ALA A 13 -8.43 17.30 -37.50
CA ALA A 13 -7.33 18.23 -37.21
C ALA A 13 -7.45 18.84 -35.78
N GLY A 14 -8.67 19.10 -35.30
CA GLY A 14 -8.89 19.62 -33.94
C GLY A 14 -8.54 18.62 -32.83
N LEU A 15 -8.76 17.33 -33.05
CA LEU A 15 -8.47 16.28 -32.05
C LEU A 15 -6.97 15.97 -31.93
N LEU A 16 -6.19 16.07 -33.02
CA LEU A 16 -4.74 15.86 -32.98
C LEU A 16 -3.98 17.03 -32.34
N VAL A 17 -4.46 18.26 -32.48
CA VAL A 17 -3.85 19.43 -31.82
C VAL A 17 -4.10 19.41 -30.31
N ALA A 18 -5.29 18.98 -29.86
CA ALA A 18 -5.60 18.85 -28.44
C ALA A 18 -4.76 17.78 -27.73
N SER A 19 -4.45 16.65 -28.39
CA SER A 19 -3.62 15.59 -27.81
C SER A 19 -2.14 15.96 -27.71
N VAL A 20 -1.61 16.71 -28.68
CA VAL A 20 -0.21 17.15 -28.67
C VAL A 20 0.00 18.31 -27.68
N CYS A 21 -0.97 19.22 -27.54
CA CYS A 21 -0.90 20.30 -26.54
C CYS A 21 -0.93 19.79 -25.09
N TRP A 22 -1.63 18.69 -24.79
CA TRP A 22 -1.56 18.06 -23.47
C TRP A 22 -0.18 17.48 -23.14
N TYR A 23 0.50 16.90 -24.13
CA TYR A 23 1.81 16.28 -23.94
C TYR A 23 2.92 17.31 -23.67
N PHE A 24 2.84 18.50 -24.25
CA PHE A 24 3.84 19.56 -24.05
C PHE A 24 3.52 20.55 -22.92
N ALA A 25 2.26 20.64 -22.46
CA ALA A 25 1.89 21.50 -21.33
C ALA A 25 2.22 20.91 -19.95
N PHE A 26 2.52 19.60 -19.88
CA PHE A 26 2.72 18.87 -18.61
C PHE A 26 3.90 17.88 -18.64
N PRO A 27 5.13 18.28 -19.01
CA PRO A 27 6.30 17.37 -19.04
C PRO A 27 6.70 16.83 -17.66
N GLN A 28 6.10 17.33 -16.57
CA GLN A 28 6.27 16.84 -15.20
C GLN A 28 5.42 15.61 -14.85
N PHE A 29 4.59 15.13 -15.78
CA PHE A 29 3.73 13.97 -15.58
C PHE A 29 4.10 12.89 -16.60
N TYR A 30 4.80 11.85 -16.12
CA TYR A 30 5.00 10.54 -16.74
C TYR A 30 6.20 10.33 -17.68
N HIS A 31 7.35 10.05 -17.05
CA HIS A 31 8.22 8.97 -17.49
C HIS A 31 8.19 7.84 -16.45
N PRO A 32 7.72 6.62 -16.79
CA PRO A 32 7.66 5.51 -15.84
C PRO A 32 9.06 5.03 -15.42
N GLU A 33 10.08 5.23 -16.26
CA GLU A 33 11.48 4.90 -15.96
C GLU A 33 12.14 5.84 -14.93
N ASP A 34 11.59 7.02 -14.66
CA ASP A 34 12.17 7.96 -13.69
C ASP A 34 11.77 7.67 -12.22
N ARG A 35 10.84 6.74 -11.98
CA ARG A 35 10.43 6.36 -10.62
C ARG A 35 11.52 5.60 -9.84
N GLU A 36 12.44 4.93 -10.52
CA GLU A 36 13.49 4.15 -9.84
C GLU A 36 14.56 5.04 -9.17
N ASN A 37 14.67 6.32 -9.55
CA ASN A 37 15.69 7.24 -9.03
C ASN A 37 15.15 8.39 -8.16
N GLN A 38 13.85 8.44 -7.88
CA GLN A 38 13.31 9.47 -6.98
C GLN A 38 13.60 9.10 -5.52
N VAL A 39 14.55 9.80 -4.91
CA VAL A 39 14.71 9.79 -3.46
C VAL A 39 13.45 10.44 -2.87
N PRO A 40 12.70 9.75 -2.01
CA PRO A 40 11.49 10.32 -1.47
C PRO A 40 11.83 11.52 -0.59
N VAL A 41 11.26 12.68 -0.94
CA VAL A 41 11.42 13.92 -0.18
C VAL A 41 10.44 13.88 0.98
N PHE A 42 10.87 13.26 2.08
CA PHE A 42 10.19 13.30 3.36
C PHE A 42 10.47 14.63 4.08
N GLU A 43 9.53 15.12 4.87
CA GLU A 43 9.78 16.18 5.85
C GLU A 43 10.72 15.68 6.94
N ALA A 44 11.43 16.60 7.63
CA ALA A 44 12.44 16.22 8.62
C ALA A 44 11.88 15.31 9.75
N ALA A 45 10.63 15.55 10.17
CA ALA A 45 9.95 14.72 11.16
C ALA A 45 9.68 13.29 10.65
N GLU A 46 9.35 13.14 9.37
CA GLU A 46 9.11 11.85 8.73
C GLU A 46 10.42 11.07 8.56
N ILE A 47 11.51 11.75 8.22
CA ILE A 47 12.86 11.16 8.19
C ILE A 47 13.26 10.66 9.59
N ALA A 48 13.06 11.47 10.62
CA ALA A 48 13.37 11.09 12.00
C ALA A 48 12.57 9.85 12.44
N ALA A 49 11.27 9.82 12.13
CA ALA A 49 10.42 8.66 12.37
C ALA A 49 10.97 7.41 11.65
N LEU A 50 11.27 7.50 10.35
CA LEU A 50 11.85 6.39 9.58
C LEU A 50 13.16 5.88 10.18
N LEU A 51 14.04 6.77 10.64
CA LEU A 51 15.29 6.37 11.28
C LEU A 51 15.06 5.65 12.60
N GLU A 52 14.13 6.11 13.43
CA GLU A 52 13.76 5.43 14.67
C GLU A 52 13.19 4.03 14.39
N PHE A 53 12.26 3.91 13.45
CA PHE A 53 11.68 2.64 13.04
C PHE A 53 12.75 1.66 12.57
N ARG A 54 13.69 2.12 11.74
CA ARG A 54 14.77 1.27 11.24
C ARG A 54 15.74 0.86 12.32
N LYS A 55 16.04 1.74 13.27
CA LYS A 55 16.89 1.41 14.42
C LYS A 55 16.24 0.34 15.30
N ALA A 56 14.94 0.47 15.57
CA ALA A 56 14.19 -0.54 16.31
C ALA A 56 14.16 -1.87 15.56
N GLN A 57 13.91 -1.83 14.25
CA GLN A 57 13.82 -3.03 13.43
C GLN A 57 15.18 -3.74 13.24
N SER A 58 16.28 -3.00 13.06
CA SER A 58 17.61 -3.59 12.88
C SER A 58 18.13 -4.32 14.12
N THR A 59 17.55 -4.03 15.28
CA THR A 59 17.88 -4.64 16.57
C THR A 59 16.81 -5.61 17.05
N SER A 60 15.69 -5.74 16.32
CA SER A 60 14.65 -6.70 16.64
C SER A 60 15.12 -8.13 16.43
N THR A 61 14.68 -9.02 17.31
CA THR A 61 14.94 -10.46 17.21
C THR A 61 13.76 -11.22 16.61
N ARG A 62 12.60 -10.58 16.45
CA ARG A 62 11.36 -11.23 16.06
C ARG A 62 10.43 -10.31 15.28
N ILE A 63 9.84 -10.89 14.23
CA ILE A 63 8.74 -10.30 13.48
C ILE A 63 7.54 -11.24 13.59
N GLU A 64 6.38 -10.68 13.82
CA GLU A 64 5.09 -11.36 13.72
C GLU A 64 4.28 -10.71 12.59
N ILE A 65 3.50 -11.50 11.86
CA ILE A 65 2.59 -10.98 10.83
C ILE A 65 1.16 -11.42 11.13
N TYR A 66 0.21 -10.57 10.76
CA TYR A 66 -1.22 -10.77 10.94
C TYR A 66 -1.92 -10.47 9.62
N GLU A 67 -2.79 -11.38 9.21
CA GLU A 67 -3.61 -11.24 8.01
C GLU A 67 -4.79 -10.29 8.28
N GLY A 68 -5.00 -9.33 7.39
CA GLY A 68 -6.11 -8.38 7.44
C GLY A 68 -7.43 -9.03 7.03
N LEU A 69 -8.53 -8.49 7.55
CA LEU A 69 -9.88 -8.89 7.13
C LEU A 69 -10.16 -8.49 5.67
N PRO A 70 -11.23 -9.03 5.06
CA PRO A 70 -11.76 -8.54 3.78
C PRO A 70 -11.95 -7.02 3.78
N HIS A 71 -11.91 -6.39 2.63
CA HIS A 71 -12.02 -4.92 2.54
C HIS A 71 -13.43 -4.46 2.91
N SER A 72 -13.58 -3.62 3.93
CA SER A 72 -14.90 -3.20 4.44
C SER A 72 -15.79 -2.52 3.39
N PHE A 73 -15.18 -1.74 2.48
CA PHE A 73 -15.89 -1.07 1.40
C PHE A 73 -16.22 -1.95 0.17
N TRP A 74 -15.36 -2.91 -0.20
CA TRP A 74 -15.51 -3.69 -1.44
C TRP A 74 -16.06 -5.11 -1.23
N GLU A 75 -15.89 -5.64 -0.02
CA GLU A 75 -16.21 -7.00 0.40
C GLU A 75 -17.03 -6.94 1.70
N THR A 76 -18.04 -6.06 1.75
CA THR A 76 -18.77 -5.71 2.98
C THR A 76 -19.42 -6.91 3.65
N ASP A 77 -20.05 -7.81 2.89
CA ASP A 77 -20.71 -9.00 3.43
C ASP A 77 -19.69 -9.94 4.09
N SER A 78 -18.60 -10.27 3.37
CA SER A 78 -17.48 -11.04 3.92
C SER A 78 -16.81 -10.35 5.11
N TYR A 79 -16.63 -9.03 5.07
CA TYR A 79 -16.03 -8.28 6.17
C TYR A 79 -16.88 -8.37 7.44
N GLU A 80 -18.19 -8.09 7.36
CA GLU A 80 -19.08 -8.14 8.52
C GLU A 80 -19.24 -9.56 9.06
N GLN A 81 -19.31 -10.56 8.18
CA GLN A 81 -19.29 -11.96 8.59
C GLN A 81 -18.00 -12.27 9.36
N GLN A 82 -16.82 -12.03 8.78
CA GLN A 82 -15.55 -12.36 9.42
C GLN A 82 -15.34 -11.56 10.72
N ARG A 83 -15.72 -10.27 10.75
CA ARG A 83 -15.63 -9.40 11.94
C ARG A 83 -16.44 -9.93 13.12
N THR A 84 -17.55 -10.62 12.86
CA THR A 84 -18.45 -11.13 13.89
C THR A 84 -18.20 -12.59 14.25
N THR A 85 -17.77 -13.42 13.29
CA THR A 85 -17.62 -14.87 13.49
C THR A 85 -16.20 -15.34 13.74
N ALA A 86 -15.19 -14.63 13.25
CA ALA A 86 -13.79 -15.02 13.43
C ALA A 86 -13.21 -14.44 14.73
N ASN A 87 -12.06 -14.99 15.16
CA ASN A 87 -11.27 -14.37 16.22
C ASN A 87 -10.51 -13.18 15.63
N VAL A 88 -10.97 -11.97 15.94
CA VAL A 88 -10.48 -10.72 15.32
C VAL A 88 -9.83 -9.82 16.37
N ARG A 89 -8.69 -9.25 16.01
CA ARG A 89 -7.99 -8.22 16.77
C ARG A 89 -8.13 -6.88 16.04
N LYS A 90 -8.60 -5.86 16.74
CA LYS A 90 -8.52 -4.47 16.26
C LYS A 90 -7.14 -3.90 16.64
N VAL A 91 -6.40 -3.38 15.66
CA VAL A 91 -5.13 -2.66 15.86
C VAL A 91 -5.22 -1.33 15.12
N GLN A 92 -5.08 -0.23 15.85
CA GLN A 92 -5.45 1.10 15.36
C GLN A 92 -6.90 1.08 14.83
N GLU A 93 -7.16 1.58 13.63
CA GLU A 93 -8.48 1.52 12.99
C GLU A 93 -8.71 0.30 12.08
N ASN A 94 -7.75 -0.64 12.03
CA ASN A 94 -7.83 -1.82 11.15
C ASN A 94 -8.18 -3.08 11.94
N HIS A 95 -8.76 -4.08 11.24
CA HIS A 95 -9.11 -5.38 11.80
C HIS A 95 -8.28 -6.48 11.16
N PHE A 96 -7.72 -7.35 12.00
CA PHE A 96 -6.88 -8.47 11.61
C PHE A 96 -7.39 -9.76 12.23
N TYR A 97 -7.15 -10.88 11.57
CA TYR A 97 -7.29 -12.18 12.23
C TYR A 97 -6.31 -12.25 13.39
N ALA A 98 -6.78 -12.72 14.56
CA ALA A 98 -5.99 -12.71 15.79
C ALA A 98 -4.86 -13.75 15.78
N ASP A 99 -4.92 -14.73 14.88
CA ASP A 99 -3.90 -15.76 14.71
C ASP A 99 -2.60 -15.14 14.19
N LYS A 100 -1.63 -15.02 15.09
CA LYS A 100 -0.28 -14.57 14.74
C LYS A 100 0.42 -15.60 13.87
N LEU A 101 1.06 -15.13 12.81
CA LEU A 101 1.87 -15.95 11.93
C LEU A 101 3.34 -15.58 12.14
N THR A 102 4.19 -16.60 12.27
CA THR A 102 5.63 -16.41 12.35
C THR A 102 6.23 -16.72 10.99
N PRO A 103 6.81 -15.73 10.28
CA PRO A 103 7.44 -15.98 8.99
C PRO A 103 8.63 -16.93 9.13
N SER A 104 8.93 -17.65 8.04
CA SER A 104 10.15 -18.44 7.93
C SER A 104 11.38 -17.54 8.14
N LYS A 105 12.53 -18.11 8.54
CA LYS A 105 13.77 -17.31 8.72
C LYS A 105 14.15 -16.56 7.44
N THR A 106 13.97 -17.18 6.28
CA THR A 106 14.24 -16.57 4.98
C THR A 106 13.30 -15.40 4.72
N ASP A 107 12.00 -15.58 4.89
CA ASP A 107 11.02 -14.52 4.65
C ASP A 107 11.14 -13.39 5.66
N ALA A 108 11.39 -13.70 6.93
CA ALA A 108 11.67 -12.72 7.96
C ALA A 108 12.88 -11.85 7.59
N SER A 109 13.94 -12.45 7.05
CA SER A 109 15.11 -11.70 6.56
C SER A 109 14.74 -10.78 5.40
N ILE A 110 13.92 -11.24 4.44
CA ILE A 110 13.53 -10.43 3.28
C ILE A 110 12.61 -9.29 3.70
N LEU A 111 11.61 -9.55 4.56
CA LEU A 111 10.74 -8.54 5.15
C LEU A 111 11.57 -7.49 5.89
N ASN A 112 12.56 -7.92 6.67
CA ASN A 112 13.46 -7.01 7.36
C ASN A 112 14.23 -6.11 6.38
N THR A 113 14.78 -6.69 5.30
CA THR A 113 15.45 -5.91 4.24
C THR A 113 14.51 -4.88 3.60
N LEU A 114 13.25 -5.22 3.34
CA LEU A 114 12.27 -4.28 2.78
C LEU A 114 11.94 -3.15 3.77
N ILE A 115 11.71 -3.47 5.05
CA ILE A 115 11.39 -2.46 6.08
C ILE A 115 12.58 -1.51 6.29
N LEU A 116 13.80 -2.02 6.25
CA LEU A 116 15.01 -1.22 6.44
C LEU A 116 15.38 -0.38 5.20
N ASN A 117 14.86 -0.71 4.01
CA ASN A 117 15.20 0.00 2.80
C ASN A 117 14.43 1.33 2.67
N PRO A 118 15.10 2.49 2.63
CA PRO A 118 14.42 3.77 2.39
C PRO A 118 13.65 3.86 1.09
N GLN A 119 14.10 3.17 0.04
CA GLN A 119 13.43 3.19 -1.24
C GLN A 119 12.16 2.34 -1.26
N SER A 120 11.86 1.60 -0.18
CA SER A 120 10.61 0.87 -0.04
C SER A 120 9.42 1.77 0.27
N PHE A 121 9.67 2.98 0.79
CA PHE A 121 8.64 3.93 1.18
C PHE A 121 8.82 5.24 0.44
N VAL A 122 7.75 5.76 -0.13
CA VAL A 122 7.70 7.06 -0.80
C VAL A 122 6.71 7.99 -0.12
N LYS A 123 6.85 9.30 -0.32
CA LYS A 123 5.92 10.28 0.26
C LYS A 123 4.49 9.98 -0.20
N HIS A 124 3.54 10.08 0.71
CA HIS A 124 2.12 9.96 0.40
C HIS A 124 1.71 11.04 -0.62
N GLN A 125 1.13 10.62 -1.73
CA GLN A 125 0.77 11.47 -2.87
C GLN A 125 -0.68 11.98 -2.79
N GLY A 126 -1.33 11.80 -1.65
CA GLY A 126 -2.69 12.25 -1.38
C GLY A 126 -3.71 11.11 -1.40
N PRO A 127 -4.98 11.45 -1.09
CA PRO A 127 -6.03 10.48 -0.86
C PRO A 127 -6.29 9.61 -2.09
N LYS A 128 -6.49 8.31 -1.85
CA LYS A 128 -6.78 7.33 -2.90
C LYS A 128 -8.26 6.97 -2.94
N LEU A 129 -8.76 6.64 -4.13
CA LEU A 129 -10.18 6.30 -4.37
C LEU A 129 -10.50 4.82 -4.10
N CYS A 130 -9.83 4.19 -3.13
CA CYS A 130 -10.08 2.78 -2.75
C CYS A 130 -11.04 2.61 -1.55
N GLY A 131 -11.69 3.68 -1.07
CA GLY A 131 -12.56 3.60 0.11
C GLY A 131 -11.84 3.82 1.44
N GLY A 132 -10.66 4.44 1.40
CA GLY A 132 -9.83 4.72 2.58
C GLY A 132 -8.73 3.68 2.78
N PHE A 133 -7.86 3.94 3.76
CA PHE A 133 -6.77 3.04 4.11
C PHE A 133 -7.31 1.76 4.77
N HIS A 134 -7.05 0.61 4.15
CA HIS A 134 -7.42 -0.71 4.65
C HIS A 134 -6.19 -1.62 4.65
N ALA A 135 -5.67 -1.94 5.83
CA ALA A 135 -4.48 -2.78 5.94
C ALA A 135 -4.82 -4.25 5.63
N ASP A 136 -4.27 -4.76 4.53
CA ASP A 136 -4.31 -6.17 4.16
C ASP A 136 -3.38 -7.01 5.03
N TRP A 137 -2.30 -6.40 5.55
CA TRP A 137 -1.35 -7.06 6.44
C TRP A 137 -0.86 -6.12 7.53
N LEU A 138 -0.61 -6.68 8.70
CA LEU A 138 0.13 -6.05 9.79
C LEU A 138 1.41 -6.83 10.02
N ILE A 139 2.54 -6.12 10.04
CA ILE A 139 3.83 -6.62 10.50
C ILE A 139 4.14 -5.94 11.84
N GLU A 140 4.33 -6.73 12.89
CA GLU A 140 4.62 -6.25 14.25
C GLU A 140 6.01 -6.73 14.68
N TRP A 141 6.79 -5.84 15.28
CA TRP A 141 8.08 -6.18 15.89
C TRP A 141 8.29 -5.40 17.19
N GLU A 142 9.18 -5.92 18.03
CA GLU A 142 9.55 -5.28 19.28
C GLU A 142 11.05 -4.96 19.26
N SER A 143 11.40 -3.76 19.69
CA SER A 143 12.79 -3.38 19.93
C SER A 143 13.36 -4.15 21.14
N PRO A 144 14.68 -4.14 21.36
CA PRO A 144 15.27 -4.72 22.58
C PRO A 144 14.76 -4.09 23.89
N SER A 145 14.26 -2.84 23.87
CA SER A 145 13.64 -2.18 25.02
C SER A 145 12.21 -2.67 25.29
N GLY A 146 11.65 -3.54 24.43
CA GLY A 146 10.26 -4.00 24.50
C GLY A 146 9.27 -3.02 23.89
N GLU A 147 9.75 -1.97 23.20
CA GLU A 147 8.88 -1.02 22.51
C GLU A 147 8.34 -1.65 21.22
N ARG A 148 7.02 -1.59 21.07
CA ARG A 148 6.31 -2.17 19.94
C ARG A 148 6.25 -1.22 18.75
N HIS A 149 6.53 -1.77 17.58
CA HIS A 149 6.42 -1.09 16.30
C HIS A 149 5.56 -1.92 15.35
N GLN A 150 4.83 -1.22 14.49
CA GLN A 150 3.83 -1.81 13.61
C GLN A 150 3.95 -1.20 12.21
N LEU A 151 3.87 -2.03 11.19
CA LEU A 151 3.76 -1.64 9.79
C LEU A 151 2.47 -2.24 9.24
N HIS A 152 1.52 -1.37 8.92
CA HIS A 152 0.28 -1.71 8.26
C HIS A 152 0.46 -1.52 6.75
N LEU A 153 0.13 -2.53 5.96
CA LEU A 153 0.29 -2.53 4.49
C LEU A 153 -1.08 -2.63 3.83
N CYS A 154 -1.41 -1.69 2.94
CA CYS A 154 -2.60 -1.69 2.10
C CYS A 154 -2.18 -1.91 0.63
N PHE A 155 -2.40 -3.12 0.12
CA PHE A 155 -2.04 -3.47 -1.26
C PHE A 155 -3.07 -2.98 -2.27
N GLY A 156 -4.31 -2.72 -1.85
CA GLY A 156 -5.33 -2.13 -2.71
C GLY A 156 -4.94 -0.74 -3.25
N CYS A 157 -4.17 0.02 -2.47
CA CYS A 157 -3.76 1.38 -2.80
C CYS A 157 -2.25 1.64 -2.76
N GLY A 158 -1.45 0.61 -2.45
CA GLY A 158 0.00 0.72 -2.32
C GLY A 158 0.42 1.64 -1.16
N GLU A 159 -0.37 1.67 -0.07
CA GLU A 159 -0.13 2.55 1.07
C GLU A 159 0.46 1.77 2.24
N ALA A 160 1.20 2.48 3.10
CA ALA A 160 1.75 1.94 4.33
C ALA A 160 1.57 2.92 5.48
N ALA A 161 1.17 2.42 6.65
CA ALA A 161 1.16 3.19 7.89
C ALA A 161 2.08 2.55 8.92
N ILE A 162 3.05 3.31 9.41
CA ILE A 162 4.04 2.87 10.38
C ILE A 162 3.73 3.53 11.72
N TYR A 163 3.65 2.72 12.78
CA TYR A 163 3.37 3.17 14.14
C TYR A 163 4.48 2.71 15.08
N GLY A 164 4.85 3.59 16.00
CA GLY A 164 5.75 3.29 17.11
C GLY A 164 5.39 4.14 18.33
N PRO A 165 6.18 4.07 19.40
CA PRO A 165 5.83 4.71 20.67
C PRO A 165 5.67 6.23 20.57
N LYS A 166 6.45 6.89 19.71
CA LYS A 166 6.53 8.35 19.60
C LYS A 166 6.12 8.90 18.25
N HIS A 167 6.10 8.04 17.24
CA HIS A 167 5.96 8.46 15.85
C HIS A 167 4.91 7.62 15.14
N GLN A 168 4.21 8.29 14.23
CA GLN A 168 3.37 7.68 13.23
C GLN A 168 3.76 8.28 11.88
N LEU A 169 3.84 7.43 10.86
CA LEU A 169 4.10 7.84 9.48
C LEU A 169 3.05 7.19 8.56
N HIS A 170 2.46 7.97 7.67
CA HIS A 170 1.64 7.47 6.58
C HIS A 170 2.36 7.77 5.26
N CYS A 171 2.64 6.74 4.49
CA CYS A 171 3.42 6.81 3.26
C CYS A 171 2.87 5.85 2.20
N GLU A 172 3.47 5.88 1.01
CA GLU A 172 3.21 4.91 -0.05
C GLU A 172 4.36 3.92 -0.15
N LEU A 173 4.08 2.73 -0.69
CA LEU A 173 5.08 1.75 -1.06
C LEU A 173 5.61 2.09 -2.45
N SER A 174 6.91 1.91 -2.68
CA SER A 174 7.41 1.87 -4.05
C SER A 174 6.87 0.62 -4.77
N ASN A 175 6.66 0.70 -6.08
CA ASN A 175 6.16 -0.44 -6.87
C ASN A 175 6.96 -1.74 -6.64
N ASN A 176 8.28 -1.61 -6.48
CA ASN A 176 9.15 -2.74 -6.19
C ASN A 176 8.87 -3.33 -4.80
N ALA A 177 8.76 -2.48 -3.77
CA ALA A 177 8.49 -2.94 -2.42
C ALA A 177 7.09 -3.55 -2.28
N ASP A 178 6.07 -2.92 -2.87
CA ASP A 178 4.70 -3.42 -2.91
C ASP A 178 4.64 -4.83 -3.50
N SER A 179 5.19 -5.02 -4.71
CA SER A 179 5.25 -6.34 -5.36
C SER A 179 5.97 -7.39 -4.50
N ARG A 180 7.07 -7.01 -3.83
CA ARG A 180 7.84 -7.94 -3.01
C ARG A 180 7.14 -8.29 -1.70
N PHE A 181 6.49 -7.32 -1.05
CA PHE A 181 5.67 -7.58 0.13
C PHE A 181 4.51 -8.51 -0.22
N GLN A 182 3.78 -8.24 -1.30
CA GLN A 182 2.69 -9.10 -1.78
C GLN A 182 3.16 -10.52 -2.07
N LEU A 183 4.29 -10.68 -2.77
CA LEU A 183 4.85 -11.99 -3.11
C LEU A 183 5.12 -12.83 -1.85
N ILE A 184 5.71 -12.23 -0.82
CA ILE A 184 6.04 -12.95 0.42
C ILE A 184 4.79 -13.22 1.24
N LEU A 185 3.99 -12.17 1.50
CA LEU A 185 2.88 -12.23 2.45
C LEU A 185 1.69 -13.05 1.92
N SER A 186 1.48 -13.10 0.60
CA SER A 186 0.44 -13.96 0.01
C SER A 186 0.61 -15.45 0.34
N SER A 187 1.84 -15.94 0.54
CA SER A 187 2.09 -17.32 0.96
C SER A 187 1.60 -17.65 2.38
N TYR A 188 1.30 -16.62 3.17
CA TYR A 188 0.82 -16.72 4.53
C TYR A 188 -0.70 -16.53 4.65
N ALA A 189 -1.39 -16.16 3.57
CA ALA A 189 -2.84 -15.98 3.57
C ALA A 189 -3.54 -17.32 3.83
N LYS A 190 -4.36 -17.39 4.88
CA LYS A 190 -5.04 -18.62 5.31
C LYS A 190 -6.52 -18.41 5.56
N ASN A 191 -6.88 -17.24 6.07
CA ASN A 191 -8.19 -16.98 6.61
C ASN A 191 -9.07 -16.17 5.66
N ARG A 192 -8.47 -15.36 4.77
CA ARG A 192 -9.24 -14.50 3.89
C ARG A 192 -10.05 -15.34 2.89
N PRO A 193 -11.38 -15.16 2.82
CA PRO A 193 -12.21 -15.80 1.80
C PRO A 193 -11.79 -15.35 0.39
N PRO A 194 -12.14 -16.13 -0.65
CA PRO A 194 -11.92 -15.71 -2.03
C PRO A 194 -12.58 -14.37 -2.32
N ASP A 195 -11.89 -13.49 -3.05
CA ASP A 195 -12.35 -12.13 -3.37
C ASP A 195 -13.73 -12.15 -4.06
N GLU A 196 -14.73 -11.53 -3.44
CA GLU A 196 -16.10 -11.47 -3.95
C GLU A 196 -16.18 -10.82 -5.34
N ARG A 197 -15.26 -9.89 -5.66
CA ARG A 197 -15.22 -9.21 -6.96
C ARG A 197 -14.87 -10.17 -8.09
N ILE A 198 -14.14 -11.24 -7.79
CA ILE A 198 -13.84 -12.30 -8.76
C ILE A 198 -15.06 -13.19 -8.97
N ILE A 199 -15.81 -13.47 -7.89
CA ILE A 199 -16.99 -14.34 -7.94
C ILE A 199 -18.13 -13.67 -8.73
N ARG A 200 -18.43 -12.39 -8.45
CA ARG A 200 -19.56 -11.67 -9.08
C ARG A 200 -19.38 -11.37 -10.58
N ARG A 201 -18.17 -11.58 -11.13
CA ARG A 201 -17.86 -11.38 -12.56
C ARG A 201 -18.03 -12.64 -13.41
N LYS A 202 -18.34 -13.78 -12.79
CA LYS A 202 -18.65 -15.05 -13.47
C LYS A 202 -20.16 -15.26 -13.50
#